data_AF-A0A2E4S7P4-F1
#
_entry.id   AF-A0A2E4S7P4-F1
#
_cell.length_a   1.000
_cell.length_b   1.000
_cell.length_c   1.000
_cell.angle_alpha   90.00
_cell.angle_beta   90.00
_cell.angle_gamma   90.00
#
_symmetry.space_group_name_H-M   'P 1'
#
loop_
_entity.id
_entity.type
_entity.pdbx_description
1 polymer ?
#
loop_
_entity_poly.entity_id
_entity_poly.type
_entity_poly.pdbx_seq_one_letter_code
_entity_poly.pdbx_strand_id
1 'polypeptide(L)'
;MDWTLFDFVFAGVLLGALGVAVFLLFRLKRSRAYRAGLFLFIVTSVLLVIVTGAVGLVGASTNDANMLYLAALGAACVGAVIMRFRSNWLSRLLSVLALAFVFVTAAALFLGWGQNSASWPWDVLAAGAVFAILWQVSAWLFGLDADIRTLESSKT
;
A
#
# COMPACT_ATOMS: atom_id res chain seq x y z
N MET A 1 23.07 17.10 5.77
CA MET A 1 21.87 16.45 5.18
C MET A 1 21.44 17.41 4.11
N ASP A 2 21.72 17.07 2.86
CA ASP A 2 21.65 18.05 1.77
C ASP A 2 20.47 17.66 0.90
N TRP A 3 19.30 18.23 1.22
CA TRP A 3 18.10 18.06 0.40
C TRP A 3 18.38 18.63 -0.98
N THR A 4 18.30 17.76 -1.98
CA THR A 4 18.48 18.12 -3.38
C THR A 4 17.18 18.68 -3.95
N LEU A 5 17.27 19.35 -5.11
CA LEU A 5 16.08 19.78 -5.85
C LEU A 5 15.11 18.61 -6.12
N PHE A 6 15.65 17.41 -6.36
CA PHE A 6 14.86 16.21 -6.60
C PHE A 6 14.00 15.84 -5.38
N ASP A 7 14.55 15.94 -4.17
CA ASP A 7 13.81 15.61 -2.93
C ASP A 7 12.60 16.52 -2.74
N PHE A 8 12.75 17.82 -3.02
CA PHE A 8 11.65 18.78 -2.97
C PHE A 8 10.60 18.51 -4.04
N VAL A 9 11.01 18.20 -5.28
CA VAL A 9 10.08 17.85 -6.36
C VAL A 9 9.33 16.57 -6.01
N PHE A 10 10.04 15.55 -5.53
CA PHE A 10 9.45 14.27 -5.14
C PHE A 10 8.44 14.44 -4.00
N ALA A 11 8.81 15.17 -2.95
CA ALA A 11 7.90 15.49 -1.84
C ALA A 11 6.68 16.29 -2.32
N GLY A 12 6.88 17.29 -3.17
CA GLY A 12 5.80 18.08 -3.76
C GLY A 12 4.81 17.24 -4.58
N VAL A 13 5.32 16.31 -5.41
CA VAL A 13 4.48 15.39 -6.19
C VAL A 13 3.73 14.43 -5.27
N LEU A 14 4.39 13.86 -4.26
CA LEU A 14 3.76 12.94 -3.32
C LEU A 14 2.62 13.63 -2.53
N LEU A 15 2.88 14.83 -2.01
CA LEU A 15 1.88 15.62 -1.29
C LEU A 15 0.75 16.10 -2.21
N GLY A 16 1.07 16.51 -3.44
CA GLY A 16 0.08 16.89 -4.44
C GLY A 16 -0.84 15.71 -4.81
N ALA A 17 -0.26 14.53 -5.05
CA ALA A 17 -1.01 13.30 -5.32
C ALA A 17 -1.90 12.90 -4.13
N LEU A 18 -1.39 12.99 -2.90
CA LEU A 18 -2.18 12.77 -1.68
C LEU A 18 -3.35 13.76 -1.58
N GLY A 19 -3.10 15.06 -1.82
CA GLY A 19 -4.13 16.09 -1.80
C GLY A 19 -5.25 15.83 -2.81
N VAL A 20 -4.89 15.48 -4.05
CA VAL A 20 -5.85 15.08 -5.09
C VAL A 20 -6.62 13.82 -4.67
N ALA A 21 -5.94 12.80 -4.15
CA ALA A 21 -6.57 11.55 -3.74
C ALA A 21 -7.58 11.76 -2.60
N VAL A 22 -7.23 12.56 -1.59
CA VAL A 22 -8.11 12.93 -0.47
C VAL A 22 -9.29 13.77 -0.96
N PHE A 23 -9.06 14.73 -1.86
CA PHE A 23 -10.15 15.52 -2.45
C PHE A 23 -11.15 14.62 -3.19
N LEU A 24 -10.67 13.69 -4.02
CA LEU A 24 -11.51 12.74 -4.74
C LEU A 24 -12.26 11.80 -3.79
N LEU A 25 -11.62 11.34 -2.71
CA LEU A 25 -12.23 10.52 -1.67
C LEU A 25 -13.47 11.19 -1.04
N PHE A 26 -13.40 12.51 -0.78
CA PHE A 26 -14.53 13.26 -0.24
C PHE A 26 -15.63 13.55 -1.27
N ARG A 27 -15.28 13.65 -2.56
CA ARG A 27 -16.24 13.83 -3.66
C ARG A 27 -16.94 12.53 -4.07
N LEU A 28 -16.42 11.38 -3.64
CA LEU A 28 -16.88 10.08 -4.10
C LEU A 28 -18.23 9.69 -3.49
N LYS A 29 -19.26 9.54 -4.33
CA LYS A 29 -20.58 9.02 -3.95
C LYS A 29 -20.55 7.47 -3.87
N ARG A 30 -19.93 6.93 -2.82
CA ARG A 30 -19.81 5.50 -2.55
C ARG A 30 -20.14 5.20 -1.08
N SER A 31 -20.30 3.91 -0.75
CA SER A 31 -20.57 3.48 0.63
C SER A 31 -19.46 3.90 1.58
N ARG A 32 -19.77 3.91 2.89
CA ARG A 32 -18.78 4.17 3.93
C ARG A 32 -17.64 3.14 3.92
N ALA A 33 -17.96 1.87 3.67
CA ALA A 33 -16.97 0.80 3.58
C ALA A 33 -15.96 1.06 2.44
N TYR A 34 -16.45 1.39 1.24
CA TYR A 34 -15.58 1.72 0.11
C TYR A 34 -14.65 2.91 0.42
N ARG A 35 -15.21 3.98 1.01
CA ARG A 35 -14.43 5.18 1.35
C ARG A 35 -13.40 4.89 2.44
N ALA A 36 -13.75 4.09 3.45
CA ALA A 36 -12.80 3.67 4.48
C ALA A 36 -11.66 2.82 3.89
N GLY A 37 -11.99 1.87 3.00
CA GLY A 37 -11.00 1.05 2.29
C GLY A 37 -10.04 1.89 1.45
N LEU A 38 -10.60 2.84 0.67
CA LEU A 38 -9.81 3.75 -0.16
C LEU A 38 -8.94 4.70 0.67
N PHE A 39 -9.48 5.25 1.75
CA PHE A 39 -8.72 6.08 2.69
C PHE A 39 -7.51 5.34 3.25
N LEU A 40 -7.75 4.13 3.77
CA LEU A 40 -6.69 3.30 4.32
C LEU A 40 -5.63 2.98 3.26
N PHE A 41 -6.05 2.58 2.05
CA PHE A 41 -5.14 2.33 0.93
C PHE A 41 -4.26 3.54 0.61
N ILE A 42 -4.83 4.75 0.52
CA ILE A 42 -4.08 5.98 0.22
C ILE A 42 -3.04 6.27 1.31
N VAL A 43 -3.47 6.26 2.58
CA VAL A 43 -2.58 6.55 3.71
C VAL A 43 -1.45 5.53 3.80
N THR A 44 -1.77 4.23 3.68
CA THR A 44 -0.77 3.16 3.70
C THR A 44 0.20 3.28 2.52
N SER A 45 -0.27 3.68 1.34
CA SER A 45 0.60 3.88 0.17
C SER A 45 1.59 5.02 0.36
N VAL A 46 1.13 6.17 0.87
CA VAL A 46 2.01 7.30 1.16
C VAL A 46 3.01 6.95 2.27
N LEU A 47 2.54 6.30 3.32
CA LEU A 47 3.41 5.84 4.41
C LEU A 47 4.48 4.89 3.89
N LEU A 48 4.13 3.94 3.03
CA LEU A 48 5.09 3.03 2.42
C LEU A 48 6.18 3.80 1.68
N VAL A 49 5.80 4.74 0.81
CA VAL A 49 6.74 5.53 0.02
C VAL A 49 7.71 6.30 0.92
N ILE A 50 7.21 6.95 1.97
CA ILE A 50 8.04 7.73 2.89
C ILE A 50 8.96 6.82 3.70
N VAL A 51 8.45 5.72 4.27
CA VAL A 51 9.27 4.80 5.10
C VAL A 51 10.34 4.12 4.26
N THR A 52 9.99 3.69 3.05
CA THR A 52 10.94 3.07 2.11
C THR A 52 12.06 4.04 1.75
N GLY A 53 11.73 5.29 1.41
CA GLY A 53 12.73 6.29 1.03
C GLY A 53 13.59 6.80 2.20
N ALA A 54 13.01 6.92 3.39
CA ALA A 54 13.71 7.50 4.55
C ALA A 54 14.59 6.48 5.29
N VAL A 55 14.03 5.31 5.60
CA VAL A 55 14.68 4.31 6.47
C VAL A 55 14.98 3.02 5.71
N GLY A 56 14.12 2.64 4.76
CA GLY A 56 14.10 1.31 4.18
C GLY A 56 13.28 0.35 5.05
N LEU A 57 12.59 -0.59 4.41
CA LEU A 57 11.91 -1.68 5.10
C LEU A 57 12.86 -2.86 5.35
N VAL A 58 13.86 -3.03 4.48
CA VAL A 58 14.88 -4.08 4.55
C VAL A 58 16.26 -3.45 4.61
N GLY A 59 16.89 -3.50 5.78
CA GLY A 59 18.21 -2.88 5.98
C GLY A 59 18.18 -1.37 5.75
N ALA A 60 19.24 -0.83 5.14
CA ALA A 60 19.31 0.59 4.78
C ALA A 60 18.35 0.95 3.63
N SER A 61 17.94 2.22 3.55
CA SER A 61 17.09 2.74 2.47
C SER A 61 17.69 2.55 1.07
N THR A 62 19.01 2.45 0.96
CA THR A 62 19.76 2.18 -0.28
C THR A 62 19.77 0.71 -0.71
N ASN A 63 19.17 -0.19 0.08
CA ASN A 63 19.07 -1.60 -0.28
C ASN A 63 18.05 -1.80 -1.41
N ASP A 64 18.49 -2.37 -2.52
CA ASP A 64 17.67 -2.65 -3.70
C ASP A 64 16.43 -3.50 -3.40
N ALA A 65 16.45 -4.33 -2.36
CA ALA A 65 15.29 -5.12 -1.93
C ALA A 65 14.07 -4.25 -1.61
N ASN A 66 14.28 -3.01 -1.17
CA ASN A 66 13.20 -2.04 -0.91
C ASN A 66 12.37 -1.72 -2.16
N MET A 67 12.97 -1.84 -3.36
CA MET A 67 12.26 -1.62 -4.63
C MET A 67 11.15 -2.65 -4.87
N LEU A 68 11.24 -3.85 -4.29
CA LEU A 68 10.19 -4.87 -4.43
C LEU A 68 8.87 -4.42 -3.83
N TYR A 69 8.91 -3.71 -2.69
CA TYR A 69 7.70 -3.17 -2.05
C TYR A 69 7.08 -2.04 -2.88
N LEU A 70 7.90 -1.14 -3.41
CA LEU A 70 7.44 -0.06 -4.30
C LEU A 70 6.90 -0.60 -5.63
N ALA A 71 7.54 -1.62 -6.20
CA ALA A 71 7.10 -2.29 -7.42
C ALA A 71 5.75 -2.99 -7.21
N ALA A 72 5.58 -3.68 -6.08
CA ALA A 72 4.31 -4.31 -5.72
C ALA A 72 3.19 -3.26 -5.57
N LEU A 73 3.46 -2.14 -4.90
CA LEU A 73 2.52 -1.02 -4.81
C LEU A 73 2.19 -0.45 -6.20
N GLY A 74 3.20 -0.21 -7.04
CA GLY A 74 3.03 0.28 -8.41
C GLY A 74 2.14 -0.65 -9.24
N ALA A 75 2.37 -1.96 -9.17
CA ALA A 75 1.55 -2.97 -9.82
C ALA A 75 0.10 -2.96 -9.31
N ALA A 76 -0.12 -2.79 -8.00
CA ALA A 76 -1.46 -2.64 -7.43
C ALA A 76 -2.15 -1.35 -7.89
N CYS A 77 -1.44 -0.23 -7.99
CA CYS A 77 -1.98 1.02 -8.54
C CYS A 77 -2.43 0.86 -10.00
N VAL A 78 -1.58 0.24 -10.84
CA VAL A 78 -1.92 -0.05 -12.25
C VAL A 78 -3.10 -1.01 -12.33
N GLY A 79 -3.11 -2.08 -11.51
CA GLY A 79 -4.21 -3.02 -11.42
C GLY A 79 -5.52 -2.35 -11.01
N ALA A 80 -5.50 -1.41 -10.07
CA ALA A 80 -6.68 -0.66 -9.63
C ALA A 80 -7.28 0.16 -10.78
N VAL A 81 -6.42 0.80 -11.60
CA VAL A 81 -6.84 1.55 -12.79
C VAL A 81 -7.45 0.62 -13.83
N ILE A 82 -6.77 -0.49 -14.16
CA ILE A 82 -7.26 -1.49 -15.14
C ILE A 82 -8.62 -2.06 -14.72
N MET A 83 -8.76 -2.37 -13.43
CA MET A 83 -9.99 -2.91 -12.84
C MET A 83 -11.05 -1.83 -12.57
N ARG A 84 -10.79 -0.58 -12.98
CA ARG A 84 -11.69 0.58 -12.89
C ARG A 84 -12.19 0.83 -11.47
N PHE A 85 -11.34 0.57 -10.48
CA PHE A 85 -11.66 0.75 -9.06
C PHE A 85 -12.95 0.04 -8.60
N ARG A 86 -13.26 -1.13 -9.18
CA ARG A 86 -14.40 -1.96 -8.73
C ARG A 86 -14.06 -2.69 -7.44
N SER A 87 -14.95 -2.64 -6.45
CA SER A 87 -14.73 -3.17 -5.09
C SER A 87 -14.33 -4.64 -5.05
N ASN A 88 -15.01 -5.49 -5.84
CA ASN A 88 -14.66 -6.92 -5.99
C ASN A 88 -13.19 -7.14 -6.39
N TRP A 89 -12.72 -6.37 -7.36
CA TRP A 89 -11.36 -6.49 -7.87
C TRP A 89 -10.34 -5.84 -6.94
N LEU A 90 -10.67 -4.70 -6.34
CA LEU A 90 -9.81 -4.03 -5.36
C LEU A 90 -9.58 -4.91 -4.12
N SER A 91 -10.61 -5.60 -3.64
CA SER A 91 -10.49 -6.55 -2.53
C SER A 91 -9.47 -7.65 -2.84
N ARG A 92 -9.60 -8.31 -3.99
CA ARG A 92 -8.67 -9.36 -4.43
C ARG A 92 -7.27 -8.81 -4.66
N LEU A 93 -7.16 -7.67 -5.33
CA LEU A 93 -5.88 -7.04 -5.65
C LEU A 93 -5.08 -6.66 -4.40
N LEU A 94 -5.74 -6.09 -3.40
CA LEU A 94 -5.07 -5.72 -2.15
C LEU A 94 -4.76 -6.93 -1.27
N SER A 95 -5.53 -8.02 -1.37
CA SER A 95 -5.18 -9.28 -0.72
C SER A 95 -3.93 -9.91 -1.37
N VAL A 96 -3.82 -9.85 -2.70
CA VAL A 96 -2.62 -10.26 -3.44
C VAL A 96 -1.43 -9.36 -3.07
N LEU A 97 -1.63 -8.06 -2.92
CA LEU A 97 -0.58 -7.14 -2.46
C LEU A 97 -0.12 -7.47 -1.03
N ALA A 98 -1.05 -7.74 -0.12
CA ALA A 98 -0.73 -8.17 1.24
C ALA A 98 0.13 -9.45 1.24
N LEU A 99 -0.26 -10.42 0.41
CA LEU A 99 0.49 -11.67 0.26
C LEU A 99 1.87 -11.44 -0.37
N ALA A 100 1.98 -10.53 -1.35
CA ALA A 100 3.27 -10.15 -1.92
C ALA A 100 4.22 -9.59 -0.85
N PHE A 101 3.73 -8.77 0.08
CA PHE A 101 4.53 -8.28 1.21
C PHE A 101 5.01 -9.40 2.12
N VAL A 102 4.16 -10.40 2.39
CA VAL A 102 4.54 -11.60 3.14
C VAL A 102 5.66 -12.35 2.42
N PHE A 103 5.55 -12.54 1.10
CA PHE A 103 6.59 -13.20 0.31
C PHE A 103 7.91 -12.43 0.26
N VAL A 104 7.87 -11.11 0.06
CA VAL A 104 9.10 -10.28 0.07
C VAL A 104 9.76 -10.32 1.45
N THR A 105 8.96 -10.26 2.52
CA THR A 105 9.45 -10.39 3.92
C THR A 105 10.11 -11.76 4.13
N ALA A 106 9.47 -12.85 3.71
CA ALA A 106 10.04 -14.19 3.80
C ALA A 106 11.33 -14.31 2.99
N ALA A 107 11.35 -13.81 1.75
CA ALA A 107 12.54 -13.80 0.91
C ALA A 107 13.69 -13.03 1.54
N ALA A 108 13.41 -11.86 2.12
CA ALA A 108 14.41 -11.08 2.84
C ALA A 108 15.03 -11.88 4.00
N LEU A 109 14.23 -12.60 4.77
CA LEU A 109 14.70 -13.47 5.87
C LEU A 109 15.57 -14.63 5.36
N PHE A 110 15.11 -15.36 4.34
CA PHE A 110 15.84 -16.51 3.80
C PHE A 110 17.13 -16.12 3.10
N LEU A 111 17.15 -14.99 2.38
CA LEU A 111 18.29 -14.51 1.61
C LEU A 111 19.19 -13.56 2.42
N GLY A 112 18.81 -13.23 3.65
CA GLY A 112 19.63 -12.40 4.54
C GLY A 112 19.74 -10.94 4.12
N TRP A 113 18.80 -10.41 3.35
CA TRP A 113 18.92 -9.07 2.76
C TRP A 113 19.02 -7.92 3.78
N GLY A 114 18.57 -8.11 5.02
CA GLY A 114 18.63 -7.10 6.07
C GLY A 114 19.65 -7.37 7.18
N GLN A 115 20.54 -8.37 7.06
CA GLN A 115 21.46 -8.78 8.13
C GLN A 115 22.39 -7.66 8.63
N ASN A 116 22.66 -6.66 7.80
CA ASN A 116 23.51 -5.52 8.15
C ASN A 116 22.78 -4.45 8.98
N SER A 117 21.48 -4.63 9.25
CA SER A 117 20.68 -3.73 10.08
C SER A 117 20.90 -3.98 11.57
N ALA A 118 20.93 -2.90 12.35
CA ALA A 118 21.01 -2.99 13.81
C ALA A 118 19.79 -3.68 14.45
N SER A 119 18.63 -3.65 13.77
CA SER A 119 17.36 -4.17 14.26
C SER A 119 16.95 -5.52 13.65
N TRP A 120 17.84 -6.16 12.88
CA TRP A 120 17.56 -7.43 12.21
C TRP A 120 17.16 -8.54 13.21
N PRO A 121 16.12 -9.36 12.94
CA PRO A 121 15.19 -9.32 11.79
C PRO A 121 13.87 -8.56 12.07
N TRP A 122 13.78 -7.86 13.20
CA TRP A 122 12.53 -7.30 13.70
C TRP A 122 12.01 -6.13 12.87
N ASP A 123 12.90 -5.34 12.29
CA ASP A 123 12.56 -4.29 11.33
C ASP A 123 11.77 -4.83 10.13
N VAL A 124 12.28 -5.88 9.49
CA VAL A 124 11.64 -6.50 8.31
C VAL A 124 10.34 -7.18 8.70
N LEU A 125 10.33 -7.93 9.80
CA LEU A 125 9.13 -8.62 10.29
C LEU A 125 8.02 -7.64 10.66
N ALA A 126 8.34 -6.61 11.44
CA ALA A 126 7.36 -5.64 11.89
C ALA A 126 6.82 -4.82 10.71
N ALA A 127 7.70 -4.31 9.85
CA ALA A 127 7.29 -3.55 8.66
C ALA A 127 6.44 -4.42 7.72
N GLY A 128 6.91 -5.62 7.38
CA GLY A 128 6.21 -6.57 6.53
C GLY A 128 4.82 -6.90 7.06
N ALA A 129 4.71 -7.21 8.35
CA ALA A 129 3.43 -7.53 8.99
C ALA A 129 2.48 -6.34 9.03
N VAL A 130 2.94 -5.15 9.46
CA VAL A 130 2.11 -3.95 9.57
C VAL A 130 1.53 -3.58 8.20
N PHE A 131 2.36 -3.51 7.16
CA PHE A 131 1.87 -3.17 5.83
C PHE A 131 0.94 -4.25 5.26
N ALA A 132 1.28 -5.54 5.40
CA ALA A 132 0.41 -6.63 4.95
C ALA A 132 -0.97 -6.58 5.63
N ILE A 133 -1.03 -6.31 6.94
CA ILE A 133 -2.28 -6.16 7.68
C ILE A 133 -3.07 -4.96 7.15
N LEU A 134 -2.43 -3.80 6.96
CA LEU A 134 -3.11 -2.60 6.43
C LEU A 134 -3.71 -2.85 5.04
N TRP A 135 -2.97 -3.52 4.15
CA TRP A 135 -3.47 -3.94 2.85
C TRP A 135 -4.65 -4.89 2.97
N GLN A 136 -4.57 -5.88 3.87
CA GLN A 136 -5.64 -6.85 4.07
C GLN A 136 -6.91 -6.24 4.68
N VAL A 137 -6.77 -5.27 5.60
CA VAL A 137 -7.91 -4.52 6.15
C VAL A 137 -8.58 -3.68 5.06
N SER A 138 -7.80 -3.01 4.21
CA SER A 138 -8.33 -2.27 3.07
C SER A 138 -9.05 -3.21 2.08
N ALA A 139 -8.45 -4.37 1.80
CA ALA A 139 -9.05 -5.42 0.97
C ALA A 139 -10.40 -5.90 1.52
N TRP A 140 -10.47 -6.15 2.82
CA TRP A 140 -11.68 -6.57 3.51
C TRP A 140 -12.78 -5.51 3.41
N LEU A 141 -12.45 -4.22 3.59
CA LEU A 141 -13.41 -3.12 3.46
C LEU A 141 -14.01 -2.99 2.05
N PHE A 142 -13.21 -3.26 1.01
CA PHE A 142 -13.74 -3.33 -0.37
C PHE A 142 -14.60 -4.57 -0.61
N GLY A 143 -14.28 -5.69 0.03
CA GLY A 143 -15.12 -6.89 0.03
C GLY A 143 -16.49 -6.62 0.66
N LEU A 144 -16.49 -5.92 1.81
CA LEU A 144 -17.73 -5.51 2.47
C LEU A 144 -18.61 -4.60 1.59
N ASP A 145 -18.04 -3.63 0.86
CA ASP A 145 -18.82 -2.84 -0.10
C ASP A 145 -19.39 -3.69 -1.24
N ALA A 146 -18.66 -4.71 -1.69
CA ALA A 146 -19.15 -5.60 -2.73
C ALA A 146 -20.33 -6.44 -2.25
N ASP A 147 -20.25 -6.99 -1.05
CA ASP A 147 -21.32 -7.80 -0.45
C ASP A 147 -22.58 -6.96 -0.19
N ILE A 148 -22.42 -5.70 0.26
CA ILE A 148 -23.56 -4.78 0.42
C ILE A 148 -24.28 -4.58 -0.92
N ARG A 149 -23.54 -4.39 -2.02
CA ARG A 149 -24.13 -4.16 -3.35
C ARG A 149 -24.87 -5.38 -3.89
N THR A 150 -24.37 -6.59 -3.63
CA THR A 150 -25.02 -7.82 -4.10
C THR A 150 -26.36 -8.03 -3.38
N LEU A 151 -26.41 -7.79 -2.07
CA LEU A 151 -27.63 -7.87 -1.26
C LEU A 151 -28.68 -6.82 -1.63
N GLU A 152 -28.27 -5.63 -2.05
CA GLU A 152 -29.20 -4.61 -2.55
C GLU A 152 -29.81 -5.03 -3.89
N SER A 153 -29.01 -5.63 -4.79
CA SER A 153 -29.47 -6.09 -6.10
C SER A 153 -30.42 -7.28 -6.08
N SER A 154 -30.39 -8.11 -5.02
CA SER A 154 -31.29 -9.27 -4.89
C SER A 154 -32.68 -8.91 -4.35
N LYS A 155 -32.89 -7.67 -3.89
CA LYS A 155 -34.17 -7.19 -3.34
C LYS A 155 -35.04 -6.47 -4.38
N THR A 156 -34.49 -6.17 -5.55
CA THR A 156 -35.14 -5.50 -6.68
C THR A 156 -35.52 -6.50 -7.75
#